data_AF-A0A963QBK5-F1
#
_entry.id   AF-A0A963QBK5-F1
#
_cell.length_a   1.000
_cell.length_b   1.000
_cell.length_c   1.000
_cell.angle_alpha   90.00
_cell.angle_beta   90.00
_cell.angle_gamma   90.00
#
_symmetry.space_group_name_H-M   'P 1'
#
loop_
_entity.id
_entity.type
_entity.pdbx_description
1 polymer ?
#
loop_
_entity_poly.entity_id
_entity_poly.type
_entity_poly.pdbx_seq_one_letter_code
_entity_poly.pdbx_strand_id
1 'polypeptide(L)'
;MSAIVSRIAHELGVREAQVQAAVDLLDGGATVPFVARYRKEATGGLDDVALREIDTRLTYLREMQERCASILAAIEEQGKLTPELRQALLAAATKQELEDLYLPFKQKRRTKGELAREAGLEPLADRLLQAPTLVPQEE
;
A
#
# COMPACT_ATOMS: atom_id res chain seq x y z
N MET A 1 -6.08 -11.55 -7.67
CA MET A 1 -6.76 -11.01 -8.87
C MET A 1 -8.26 -11.35 -8.90
N SER A 2 -8.67 -12.63 -8.88
CA SER A 2 -10.10 -13.03 -8.93
C SER A 2 -10.99 -12.33 -7.88
N ALA A 3 -10.53 -12.18 -6.63
CA ALA A 3 -11.29 -11.47 -5.60
C ALA A 3 -11.49 -9.96 -5.88
N ILE A 4 -10.53 -9.30 -6.53
CA ILE A 4 -10.66 -7.88 -6.94
C ILE A 4 -11.73 -7.76 -8.03
N VAL A 5 -11.66 -8.62 -9.04
CA VAL A 5 -12.62 -8.64 -10.16
C VAL A 5 -14.04 -8.87 -9.66
N SER A 6 -14.23 -9.85 -8.78
CA SER A 6 -15.53 -10.14 -8.16
C SER A 6 -16.06 -8.95 -7.35
N ARG A 7 -15.20 -8.31 -6.56
CA ARG A 7 -15.57 -7.12 -5.78
C ARG A 7 -15.99 -5.95 -6.66
N ILE A 8 -15.22 -5.63 -7.70
CA ILE A 8 -15.56 -4.55 -8.64
C ILE A 8 -16.86 -4.87 -9.37
N ALA A 9 -17.04 -6.12 -9.83
CA ALA A 9 -18.26 -6.55 -10.49
C ALA A 9 -19.50 -6.34 -9.61
N HIS A 10 -19.39 -6.70 -8.33
CA HIS A 10 -20.44 -6.47 -7.34
C HIS A 10 -20.68 -4.98 -7.06
N GLU A 11 -19.61 -4.18 -6.88
CA GLU A 11 -19.70 -2.73 -6.62
C GLU A 11 -20.38 -1.97 -7.78
N LEU A 12 -20.15 -2.38 -9.02
CA LEU A 12 -20.67 -1.71 -10.22
C LEU A 12 -21.94 -2.37 -10.81
N GLY A 13 -22.37 -3.52 -10.27
CA GLY A 13 -23.52 -4.25 -10.79
C GLY A 13 -23.33 -4.82 -12.19
N VAL A 14 -22.10 -5.18 -12.56
CA VAL A 14 -21.73 -5.74 -13.87
C VAL A 14 -21.23 -7.18 -13.73
N ARG A 15 -21.10 -7.92 -14.84
CA ARG A 15 -20.62 -9.29 -14.79
C ARG A 15 -19.10 -9.34 -14.58
N GLU A 16 -18.62 -10.32 -13.80
CA GLU A 16 -17.18 -10.53 -13.57
C GLU A 16 -16.39 -10.67 -14.86
N ALA A 17 -16.94 -11.36 -15.88
CA ALA A 17 -16.29 -11.49 -17.17
C ALA A 17 -16.07 -10.15 -17.90
N GLN A 18 -16.96 -9.17 -17.70
CA GLN A 18 -16.81 -7.84 -18.29
C GLN A 18 -15.69 -7.05 -17.60
N VAL A 19 -15.62 -7.15 -16.27
CA VAL A 19 -14.55 -6.56 -15.48
C VAL A 19 -13.21 -7.20 -15.84
N GLN A 20 -13.14 -8.53 -15.90
CA GLN A 20 -11.93 -9.25 -16.28
C GLN A 20 -11.43 -8.81 -17.66
N ALA A 21 -12.31 -8.75 -18.66
CA ALA A 21 -11.92 -8.30 -20.00
C ALA A 21 -11.45 -6.84 -20.01
N ALA A 22 -12.08 -5.96 -19.23
CA ALA A 22 -11.62 -4.58 -19.09
C ALA A 22 -10.24 -4.51 -18.43
N VAL A 23 -10.03 -5.25 -17.32
CA VAL A 23 -8.74 -5.34 -16.60
C VAL A 23 -7.63 -5.83 -17.55
N ASP A 24 -7.86 -6.91 -18.30
CA ASP A 24 -6.86 -7.47 -19.21
C ASP A 24 -6.43 -6.46 -20.28
N LEU A 25 -7.37 -5.65 -20.79
CA LEU A 25 -7.07 -4.60 -21.77
C LEU A 25 -6.28 -3.45 -21.13
N LEU A 26 -6.67 -2.99 -19.94
CA LEU A 26 -6.00 -1.91 -19.22
C LEU A 26 -4.58 -2.31 -18.80
N ASP A 27 -4.40 -3.53 -18.30
CA ASP A 27 -3.09 -4.11 -17.97
C ASP A 27 -2.21 -4.28 -19.22
N GLY A 28 -2.83 -4.55 -20.37
CA GLY A 28 -2.19 -4.55 -21.69
C GLY A 28 -1.82 -3.16 -22.21
N GLY A 29 -2.05 -2.10 -21.44
CA GLY A 29 -1.71 -0.71 -21.78
C GLY A 29 -2.77 0.01 -22.62
N ALA A 30 -3.95 -0.57 -22.82
CA ALA A 30 -5.05 0.13 -23.45
C ALA A 30 -5.57 1.26 -22.54
N THR A 31 -5.93 2.40 -23.12
CA THR A 31 -6.55 3.50 -22.36
C THR A 31 -8.06 3.34 -22.31
N VAL A 32 -8.71 3.90 -21.27
CA VAL A 32 -10.18 3.88 -21.16
C VAL A 32 -10.89 4.39 -22.43
N PRO A 33 -10.52 5.56 -23.03
CA PRO A 33 -11.15 6.02 -24.26
C PRO A 33 -10.95 5.06 -25.44
N PHE A 34 -9.81 4.38 -25.52
CA PHE A 34 -9.55 3.37 -26.54
C PHE A 34 -10.46 2.16 -26.36
N VAL A 35 -10.58 1.66 -25.13
CA VAL A 35 -11.44 0.50 -24.82
C VAL A 35 -12.90 0.82 -25.10
N ALA A 36 -13.39 1.97 -24.62
CA ALA A 36 -14.77 2.42 -24.81
C ALA A 36 -15.15 2.54 -26.29
N ARG A 37 -14.20 2.96 -27.15
CA ARG A 37 -14.45 3.21 -28.57
C ARG A 37 -14.19 2.00 -29.48
N TYR A 38 -13.15 1.21 -29.19
CA TYR A 38 -12.63 0.19 -30.12
C TYR A 38 -12.63 -1.24 -29.56
N ARG A 39 -13.01 -1.43 -28.29
CA ARG A 39 -13.07 -2.75 -27.62
C ARG A 39 -14.38 -2.97 -26.87
N LYS A 40 -15.43 -2.25 -27.25
CA LYS A 40 -16.76 -2.35 -26.62
C LYS A 40 -17.32 -3.78 -26.61
N GLU A 41 -17.15 -4.54 -27.69
CA GLU A 41 -17.59 -5.92 -27.76
C GLU A 41 -16.81 -6.84 -26.80
N ALA A 42 -15.50 -6.60 -26.65
CA ALA A 42 -14.65 -7.40 -25.77
C ALA A 42 -15.04 -7.24 -24.29
N THR A 43 -15.50 -6.06 -23.89
CA THR A 43 -15.97 -5.78 -22.52
C THR A 43 -17.47 -6.05 -22.33
N GLY A 44 -18.16 -6.59 -23.34
CA GLY A 44 -19.60 -6.85 -23.29
C GLY A 44 -20.45 -5.57 -23.18
N GLY A 45 -19.98 -4.46 -23.75
CA GLY A 45 -20.75 -3.23 -23.88
C GLY A 45 -20.50 -2.16 -22.81
N LEU A 46 -19.46 -2.28 -21.97
CA LEU A 46 -19.15 -1.26 -20.96
C LEU A 46 -18.91 0.11 -21.61
N ASP A 47 -19.47 1.15 -21.00
CA ASP A 47 -19.30 2.53 -21.44
C ASP A 47 -18.11 3.22 -20.75
N ASP A 48 -17.81 4.46 -21.17
CA ASP A 48 -16.66 5.22 -20.66
C ASP A 48 -16.76 5.44 -19.14
N VAL A 49 -17.97 5.65 -18.61
CA VAL A 49 -18.20 5.87 -17.17
C VAL A 49 -17.87 4.61 -16.37
N ALA A 50 -18.41 3.46 -16.78
CA ALA A 50 -18.13 2.18 -16.12
C ALA A 50 -16.64 1.82 -16.21
N LEU A 51 -15.99 2.06 -17.36
CA LEU A 51 -14.57 1.76 -17.54
C LEU A 51 -13.66 2.64 -16.66
N ARG A 52 -13.98 3.94 -16.49
CA ARG A 52 -13.25 4.82 -15.56
C ARG A 52 -13.41 4.39 -14.11
N GLU A 53 -14.61 3.97 -13.74
CA GLU A 53 -14.87 3.48 -12.39
C GLU A 53 -14.09 2.18 -12.14
N ILE A 54 -14.10 1.24 -13.09
CA ILE A 54 -13.27 0.03 -13.02
C ILE A 54 -11.79 0.37 -12.83
N ASP A 55 -11.23 1.26 -13.66
CA ASP A 55 -9.82 1.65 -13.60
C ASP A 55 -9.44 2.26 -12.22
N THR A 56 -10.30 3.15 -11.71
CA THR A 56 -10.12 3.78 -10.40
C THR A 56 -10.20 2.75 -9.26
N ARG A 57 -11.22 1.88 -9.28
CA ARG A 57 -11.42 0.85 -8.26
C ARG A 57 -10.34 -0.23 -8.30
N LEU A 58 -9.91 -0.63 -9.49
CA LEU A 58 -8.82 -1.58 -9.71
C LEU A 58 -7.53 -1.07 -9.07
N THR A 59 -7.17 0.17 -9.37
CA THR A 59 -5.98 0.83 -8.80
C THR A 59 -6.05 0.87 -7.28
N TYR A 60 -7.17 1.35 -6.72
CA TYR A 60 -7.36 1.41 -5.26
C TYR A 60 -7.21 0.04 -4.59
N LEU A 61 -7.84 -1.00 -5.15
CA LEU A 61 -7.85 -2.34 -4.57
C LEU A 61 -6.49 -3.04 -4.69
N ARG A 62 -5.75 -2.80 -5.79
CA ARG A 62 -4.37 -3.30 -5.94
C ARG A 62 -3.43 -2.67 -4.91
N GLU A 63 -3.45 -1.35 -4.78
CA GLU A 63 -2.66 -0.63 -3.78
C GLU A 63 -3.00 -1.11 -2.36
N MET A 64 -4.28 -1.38 -2.08
CA MET A 64 -4.72 -1.92 -0.80
C MET A 64 -4.19 -3.35 -0.56
N GLN A 65 -4.20 -4.22 -1.58
CA GLN A 65 -3.64 -5.57 -1.47
C GLN A 65 -2.12 -5.56 -1.28
N GLU A 66 -1.40 -4.73 -2.03
CA GLU A 66 0.04 -4.54 -1.86
C GLU A 66 0.36 -4.03 -0.45
N ARG A 67 -0.43 -3.06 0.03
CA ARG A 67 -0.25 -2.53 1.38
C ARG A 67 -0.52 -3.59 2.44
N CYS A 68 -1.59 -4.38 2.31
CA CYS A 68 -1.89 -5.51 3.19
C CYS A 68 -0.73 -6.52 3.23
N ALA A 69 -0.19 -6.90 2.07
CA ALA A 69 0.96 -7.80 1.98
C ALA A 69 2.20 -7.22 2.68
N SER A 70 2.49 -5.93 2.50
CA SER A 70 3.61 -5.26 3.17
C SER A 70 3.46 -5.24 4.71
N ILE A 71 2.24 -5.03 5.20
CA ILE A 71 1.92 -5.03 6.63
C ILE A 71 2.07 -6.44 7.21
N LEU A 72 1.53 -7.45 6.53
CA LEU A 72 1.67 -8.86 6.94
C LEU A 72 3.14 -9.24 7.07
N ALA A 73 3.96 -8.93 6.06
CA ALA A 73 5.40 -9.20 6.09
C ALA A 73 6.10 -8.47 7.26
N ALA A 74 5.80 -7.19 7.48
CA ALA A 74 6.41 -6.40 8.54
C ALA A 74 6.04 -6.89 9.97
N ILE A 75 4.85 -7.46 10.15
CA ILE A 75 4.41 -8.04 11.43
C ILE A 75 4.98 -9.45 11.61
N GLU A 76 5.03 -10.24 10.55
CA GLU A 76 5.65 -11.58 10.53
C GLU A 76 7.14 -11.50 10.89
N GLU A 77 7.88 -10.53 10.33
CA GLU A 77 9.30 -10.30 10.64
C GLU A 77 9.54 -9.98 12.12
N GLN A 78 8.54 -9.41 12.81
CA GLN A 78 8.59 -9.18 14.26
C GLN A 78 8.20 -10.41 15.08
N GLY A 79 7.78 -11.51 14.45
CA GLY A 79 7.27 -12.72 15.11
C GLY A 79 5.93 -12.49 15.83
N LYS A 80 5.15 -11.47 15.42
CA LYS A 80 3.93 -11.04 16.11
C LYS A 80 2.64 -11.32 15.33
N LEU A 81 2.73 -11.97 14.17
CA LEU A 81 1.56 -12.23 13.34
C LEU A 81 0.77 -13.43 13.87
N THR A 82 -0.35 -13.17 14.55
CA THR A 82 -1.26 -14.24 14.98
C THR A 82 -2.22 -14.64 13.84
N PRO A 83 -2.79 -15.86 13.86
CA PRO A 83 -3.81 -16.27 12.90
C PRO A 83 -5.00 -15.31 12.83
N GLU A 84 -5.45 -14.80 13.98
CA GLU A 84 -6.58 -13.88 14.10
C GLU A 84 -6.25 -12.53 13.46
N LEU A 85 -5.05 -11.99 13.73
CA LEU A 85 -4.58 -10.74 13.13
C LEU A 85 -4.40 -10.88 11.61
N ARG A 86 -3.88 -12.01 11.15
CA ARG A 86 -3.78 -12.33 9.72
C ARG A 86 -5.15 -12.32 9.06
N GLN A 87 -6.15 -12.94 9.69
CA GLN A 87 -7.52 -12.92 9.17
C GLN A 87 -8.10 -11.51 9.15
N ALA A 88 -7.91 -10.73 10.22
CA ALA A 88 -8.38 -9.34 10.28
C ALA A 88 -7.76 -8.46 9.17
N LEU A 89 -6.46 -8.60 8.92
CA LEU A 89 -5.77 -7.86 7.85
C LEU A 89 -6.25 -8.27 6.45
N LEU A 90 -6.52 -9.56 6.22
CA LEU A 90 -7.04 -10.05 4.94
C LEU A 90 -8.51 -9.66 4.72
N ALA A 91 -9.27 -9.50 5.80
CA ALA A 91 -10.69 -9.12 5.78
C ALA A 91 -10.94 -7.60 5.82
N ALA A 92 -9.91 -6.79 6.04
CA ALA A 92 -10.03 -5.34 6.10
C ALA A 92 -10.74 -4.80 4.85
N ALA A 93 -11.71 -3.90 5.07
CA ALA A 93 -12.56 -3.36 4.02
C ALA A 93 -11.97 -2.10 3.38
N THR A 94 -11.10 -1.39 4.12
CA THR A 94 -10.50 -0.11 3.72
C THR A 94 -9.00 -0.04 3.99
N LYS A 95 -8.30 0.87 3.28
CA LYS A 95 -6.89 1.19 3.57
C LYS A 95 -6.68 1.74 4.99
N GLN A 96 -7.66 2.46 5.54
CA GLN A 96 -7.56 3.01 6.90
C GLN A 96 -7.56 1.89 7.95
N GLU A 97 -8.47 0.92 7.82
CA GLU A 97 -8.51 -0.24 8.73
C GLU A 97 -7.19 -1.02 8.72
N LEU A 98 -6.55 -1.16 7.56
CA LEU A 98 -5.21 -1.76 7.47
C LEU A 98 -4.18 -0.99 8.32
N GLU A 99 -4.17 0.34 8.23
CA GLU A 99 -3.25 1.17 9.01
C GLU A 99 -3.56 1.13 10.51
N ASP A 100 -4.83 1.10 10.89
CA ASP A 100 -5.24 1.00 12.29
C ASP A 100 -4.80 -0.34 12.91
N LEU A 101 -4.97 -1.45 12.17
CA LEU A 101 -4.46 -2.77 12.56
C LEU A 101 -2.94 -2.82 12.63
N TYR A 102 -2.25 -2.11 11.73
CA TYR A 102 -0.79 -2.05 11.69
C TYR A 102 -0.18 -1.14 12.75
N LEU A 103 -0.92 -0.14 13.24
CA LEU A 103 -0.43 0.92 14.12
C LEU A 103 0.40 0.41 15.33
N PRO A 104 0.00 -0.65 16.06
CA PRO A 104 0.76 -1.16 17.20
C PRO A 104 2.13 -1.79 16.81
N PHE A 105 2.30 -2.18 15.55
CA PHE A 105 3.48 -2.87 15.03
C PHE A 105 4.40 -1.94 14.25
N LYS A 106 3.94 -0.73 13.95
CA LYS A 106 4.73 0.26 13.22
C LYS A 106 5.96 0.62 14.04
N GLN A 107 7.12 0.17 13.58
CA GLN A 107 8.39 0.52 14.21
C GLN A 107 8.55 2.04 14.21
N LYS A 108 8.85 2.60 15.39
CA LYS A 108 9.32 3.99 15.45
C LYS A 108 10.64 4.04 14.70
N ARG A 109 10.73 4.93 13.70
CA ARG A 109 12.01 5.18 13.02
C ARG A 109 13.02 5.61 14.06
N ARG A 110 14.04 4.77 14.30
CA ARG A 110 15.21 5.19 15.07
C ARG A 110 15.89 6.29 14.28
N THR A 111 15.91 7.49 14.83
CA THR A 111 16.58 8.62 14.19
C THR A 111 18.09 8.42 14.26
N LYS A 112 18.84 9.06 13.36
CA LYS A 112 20.32 9.08 13.46
C LYS A 112 20.79 9.62 14.81
N GLY A 113 20.03 10.54 15.40
CA GLY A 113 20.30 11.09 16.74
C GLY A 113 20.10 10.05 17.86
N GLU A 114 19.02 9.27 17.81
CA GLU A 114 18.81 8.17 18.78
C GLU A 114 19.90 7.11 18.67
N LEU A 115 20.28 6.72 17.45
CA LEU A 115 21.40 5.80 17.22
C LEU A 115 22.73 6.36 17.74
N ALA A 116 22.99 7.66 17.54
CA ALA A 116 24.17 8.33 18.04
C ALA A 116 24.21 8.39 19.59
N ARG A 117 23.07 8.69 20.23
CA ARG A 117 22.94 8.67 21.69
C ARG A 117 23.20 7.29 22.29
N GLU A 118 22.60 6.26 21.70
CA GLU A 118 22.83 4.87 22.11
C GLU A 118 24.29 4.42 21.92
N ALA A 119 24.97 4.96 20.90
CA ALA A 119 26.41 4.78 20.70
C ALA A 119 27.28 5.60 21.66
N GLY A 120 26.68 6.33 22.61
CA GLY A 120 27.38 7.13 23.61
C GLY A 120 27.94 8.45 23.07
N LEU A 121 27.43 8.97 21.95
CA LEU A 121 27.91 10.23 21.35
C LEU A 121 27.30 11.49 21.99
N GLU A 122 26.37 11.34 22.94
CA GLU A 122 25.71 12.46 23.62
C GLU A 122 26.70 13.37 24.39
N PRO A 123 27.64 12.85 25.20
CA PRO A 123 28.62 13.70 25.89
C PRO A 123 29.57 14.44 24.94
N LEU A 124 29.91 13.86 23.78
CA LEU A 124 30.73 14.53 22.76
C LEU A 124 29.96 15.70 22.15
N ALA A 125 28.69 15.48 21.79
CA ALA A 125 27.83 16.54 21.25
C ALA A 125 27.67 17.71 22.24
N ASP A 126 27.45 17.41 23.52
CA ASP A 126 27.32 18.42 24.58
C ASP A 126 28.62 19.23 24.78
N ARG A 127 29.78 18.56 24.79
CA ARG A 127 31.09 19.23 24.92
C ARG A 127 31.36 20.20 23.76
N LEU A 128 31.16 19.76 22.52
CA LEU A 128 31.38 20.59 21.33
C LEU A 128 30.39 21.75 21.26
N LEU A 129 29.15 21.56 21.75
CA LEU A 129 28.16 22.62 21.82
C LEU A 129 28.50 23.69 22.87
N GLN A 130 29.01 23.27 24.04
CA GLN A 130 29.36 24.17 25.15
C GLN A 130 30.68 24.91 24.92
N ALA A 131 31.61 24.34 24.15
CA ALA A 131 32.91 24.93 23.88
C ALA A 131 33.20 24.95 22.36
N PRO A 132 32.72 25.99 21.62
CA PRO A 132 32.89 26.09 20.17
C PRO A 132 34.35 26.25 19.70
N THR A 133 35.29 26.46 20.63
CA THR A 133 36.73 26.53 20.35
C THR A 133 37.41 25.17 20.27
N LEU A 134 36.73 24.07 20.66
CA LEU A 134 37.25 22.71 20.53
C LEU A 134 37.33 22.31 19.05
N VAL A 135 38.32 21.49 18.71
CA VAL A 135 38.48 20.92 17.37
C VAL A 135 37.72 19.59 17.32
N PRO A 136 36.60 19.46 16.57
CA PRO A 136 35.74 18.27 16.63
C PRO A 136 36.42 16.94 16.35
N GLN A 137 37.51 16.94 15.57
CA GLN A 137 38.26 15.75 15.20
C GLN A 137 39.27 15.30 16.28
N GLU A 138 39.55 16.14 17.28
CA GLU A 138 40.52 15.90 18.34
C GLU A 138 39.87 15.49 19.69
N GLU A 139 38.53 15.44 19.72
CA GLU A 139 37.68 15.15 20.89
C GLU A 139 37.05 13.75 20.90
#